data_AF-A0A550GKT5-F1
#
_entry.id   AF-A0A550GKT5-F1
#
_cell.length_a   1.000
_cell.length_b   1.000
_cell.length_c   1.000
_cell.angle_alpha   90.00
_cell.angle_beta   90.00
_cell.angle_gamma   90.00
#
_symmetry.space_group_name_H-M   'P 1'
#
loop_
_entity.id
_entity.type
_entity.pdbx_description
1 polymer ?
#
loop_
_entity_poly.entity_id
_entity_poly.type
_entity_poly.pdbx_seq_one_letter_code
_entity_poly.pdbx_strand_id
1 'polypeptide(L)'
;MIEGLLSLLGVLLATTIVASVEYYRQIRKAQEEYKKARESVEDIVLSFNRELKREADRLELVAYKVEGSTAKANASLKKAESIEEKITPIESKVKSIAGNDEKLLLKIAEVATKTQNIEVSHQTLETKIAALEEQMQKLAEVPEIKRETVIPIRRDKAMSALTDTEVIVLEMHSAEGPKTAPEIKDRVRLSREHT
;
A
#
# COMPACT_ATOMS: atom_id res chain seq x y z
N MET A 1 -17.01 124.38 39.03
CA MET A 1 -16.17 123.21 38.68
C MET A 1 -16.76 121.88 39.17
N ILE A 2 -17.24 121.80 40.43
CA ILE A 2 -17.78 120.56 41.03
C ILE A 2 -19.07 120.06 40.33
N GLU A 3 -20.01 120.96 40.01
CA GLU A 3 -21.28 120.60 39.35
C GLU A 3 -21.08 120.01 37.94
N GLY A 4 -20.15 120.57 37.15
CA GLY A 4 -19.80 120.03 35.83
C GLY A 4 -19.18 118.63 35.92
N LEU A 5 -18.35 118.39 36.94
CA LEU A 5 -17.71 117.09 37.18
C LEU A 5 -18.72 116.02 37.64
N LEU A 6 -19.70 116.40 38.45
CA LEU A 6 -20.84 115.55 38.84
C LEU A 6 -21.73 115.18 37.64
N SER A 7 -22.02 116.14 36.76
CA SER A 7 -22.82 115.87 35.54
C SER A 7 -22.11 114.88 34.61
N LEU A 8 -20.79 115.02 34.44
CA LEU A 8 -19.98 114.15 33.59
C LEU A 8 -19.87 112.74 34.18
N LEU A 9 -19.72 112.63 35.50
CA LEU A 9 -19.74 111.34 36.20
C LEU A 9 -21.10 110.64 36.06
N GLY A 10 -22.21 111.39 36.13
CA GLY A 10 -23.56 110.86 35.94
C GLY A 10 -23.78 110.28 34.54
N VAL A 11 -23.33 110.99 33.50
CA VAL A 11 -23.41 110.50 32.11
C VAL A 11 -22.54 109.26 31.91
N LEU A 12 -21.32 109.24 32.46
CA LEU A 12 -20.43 108.08 32.40
C LEU A 12 -21.02 106.84 33.11
N LEU A 13 -21.66 107.04 34.27
CA LEU A 13 -22.33 105.95 34.99
C LEU A 13 -23.56 105.44 34.21
N ALA A 14 -24.34 106.33 33.61
CA ALA A 14 -25.47 105.92 32.78
C ALA A 14 -25.03 105.11 31.56
N THR A 15 -23.98 105.54 30.84
CA THR A 15 -23.47 104.81 29.67
C THR A 15 -22.88 103.46 30.03
N THR A 16 -22.16 103.37 31.16
CA THR A 16 -21.63 102.09 31.65
C THR A 16 -22.71 101.13 32.10
N ILE A 17 -23.79 101.61 32.73
CA ILE A 17 -24.95 100.77 33.09
C ILE A 17 -25.66 100.25 31.83
N VAL A 18 -25.92 101.12 30.84
CA VAL A 18 -26.55 100.70 29.58
C VAL A 18 -25.69 99.67 28.85
N ALA A 19 -24.40 99.92 28.69
CA ALA A 19 -23.47 98.98 28.07
C ALA A 19 -23.44 97.64 28.84
N SER A 20 -23.40 97.68 30.17
CA SER A 20 -23.39 96.47 31.00
C SER A 20 -24.67 95.63 30.81
N VAL A 21 -25.84 96.28 30.69
CA VAL A 21 -27.11 95.61 30.45
C VAL A 21 -27.17 95.01 29.05
N GLU A 22 -26.66 95.69 28.03
CA GLU A 22 -26.60 95.15 26.66
C GLU A 22 -25.66 93.94 26.58
N TYR A 23 -24.47 94.04 27.18
CA TYR A 23 -23.54 92.91 27.27
C TYR A 23 -24.14 91.73 28.01
N TYR A 24 -24.82 91.97 29.14
CA TYR A 24 -25.48 90.90 29.89
C TYR A 24 -26.56 90.20 29.04
N ARG A 25 -27.36 90.97 28.28
CA ARG A 25 -28.36 90.40 27.36
C ARG A 25 -27.73 89.59 26.24
N GLN A 26 -26.62 90.04 25.66
CA GLN A 26 -25.92 89.30 24.60
C GLN A 26 -25.31 88.00 25.12
N ILE A 27 -24.65 88.04 26.28
CA ILE A 27 -24.06 86.85 26.92
C ILE A 27 -25.16 85.82 27.21
N ARG A 28 -26.31 86.25 27.72
CA ARG A 28 -27.42 85.34 28.04
C ARG A 28 -27.96 84.63 26.79
N LYS A 29 -28.11 85.34 25.66
CA LYS A 29 -28.50 84.75 24.38
C LYS A 29 -27.46 83.76 23.86
N ALA A 30 -26.18 84.13 23.89
CA ALA A 30 -25.10 83.24 23.48
C ALA A 30 -25.01 81.97 24.36
N GLN A 31 -25.27 82.09 25.66
CA GLN A 31 -25.32 80.94 26.57
C GLN A 31 -26.48 79.98 26.25
N GLU A 32 -27.64 80.50 25.88
CA GLU A 32 -28.78 79.67 25.48
C GLU A 32 -28.49 78.91 24.18
N GLU A 33 -27.92 79.57 23.17
CA GLU A 33 -27.50 78.91 21.92
C GLU A 33 -26.37 77.90 22.16
N TYR A 34 -25.38 78.24 22.99
CA TYR A 34 -24.31 77.32 23.38
C TYR A 34 -24.85 76.08 24.09
N LYS A 35 -25.82 76.24 25.01
CA LYS A 35 -26.40 75.11 25.73
C LYS A 35 -27.12 74.14 24.78
N LYS A 36 -27.88 74.66 23.81
CA LYS A 36 -28.55 73.85 22.78
C LYS A 36 -27.54 73.10 21.89
N ALA A 37 -26.48 73.80 21.44
CA ALA A 37 -25.43 73.18 20.65
C ALA A 37 -24.68 72.11 21.43
N ARG A 38 -24.37 72.38 22.71
CA ARG A 38 -23.70 71.45 23.61
C ARG A 38 -24.52 70.17 23.82
N GLU A 39 -25.83 70.29 24.05
CA GLU A 39 -26.72 69.14 24.21
C GLU A 39 -26.72 68.27 22.94
N SER A 40 -26.80 68.89 21.76
CA SER A 40 -26.73 68.17 20.48
C SER A 40 -25.38 67.47 20.27
N VAL A 41 -24.27 68.14 20.62
CA VAL A 41 -22.93 67.55 20.52
C VAL A 41 -22.75 66.42 21.53
N GLU A 42 -23.28 66.57 22.75
CA GLU A 42 -23.24 65.56 23.80
C GLU A 42 -23.95 64.28 23.36
N ASP A 43 -25.14 64.41 22.77
CA ASP A 43 -25.89 63.29 22.20
C ASP A 43 -25.12 62.58 21.08
N ILE A 44 -24.49 63.34 20.17
CA ILE A 44 -23.66 62.80 19.09
C ILE A 44 -22.44 62.06 19.66
N VAL A 45 -21.75 62.64 20.65
CA VAL A 45 -20.57 62.01 21.26
C VAL A 45 -20.96 60.72 21.98
N LEU A 46 -22.10 60.72 22.68
CA LEU A 46 -22.62 59.52 23.34
C LEU A 46 -23.02 58.44 22.33
N SER A 47 -23.66 58.80 21.20
CA SER A 47 -24.02 57.84 20.16
C SER A 47 -22.80 57.24 19.48
N PHE A 48 -21.80 58.06 19.14
CA PHE A 48 -20.54 57.60 18.57
C PHE A 48 -19.78 56.68 19.52
N ASN A 49 -19.70 57.03 20.81
CA ASN A 49 -19.05 56.18 21.79
C ASN A 49 -19.76 54.81 21.91
N ARG A 50 -21.10 54.81 21.89
CA ARG A 50 -21.90 53.58 21.88
C ARG A 50 -21.67 52.74 20.61
N GLU A 51 -21.59 53.39 19.46
CA GLU A 51 -21.34 52.72 18.18
C GLU A 51 -19.92 52.16 18.09
N LEU A 52 -18.90 52.93 18.48
CA LEU A 52 -17.51 52.48 18.55
C LEU A 52 -17.37 51.26 19.45
N LYS A 53 -18.02 51.25 20.62
CA LYS A 53 -18.02 50.09 21.50
C LYS A 53 -18.64 48.86 20.82
N ARG A 54 -19.79 49.03 20.17
CA ARG A 54 -20.47 47.93 19.46
C ARG A 54 -19.65 47.41 18.27
N GLU A 55 -18.96 48.28 17.55
CA GLU A 55 -18.07 47.88 16.46
C GLU A 55 -16.82 47.19 16.97
N ALA A 56 -16.23 47.65 18.07
CA ALA A 56 -15.11 46.97 18.73
C ALA A 56 -15.49 45.54 19.14
N ASP A 57 -16.65 45.36 19.79
CA ASP A 57 -17.15 44.03 20.18
C ASP A 57 -17.39 43.11 18.95
N ARG A 58 -17.89 43.69 17.84
CA ARG A 58 -18.07 42.95 16.58
C ARG A 58 -16.73 42.58 15.94
N LEU A 59 -15.77 43.49 15.95
CA LEU A 59 -14.43 43.27 15.41
C LEU A 59 -13.74 42.14 16.17
N GLU A 60 -13.85 42.12 17.51
CA GLU A 60 -13.30 41.05 18.36
C GLU A 60 -13.93 39.69 18.01
N LEU A 61 -15.25 39.64 17.83
CA LEU A 61 -15.94 38.40 17.44
C LEU A 61 -15.53 37.92 16.04
N VAL A 62 -15.36 38.85 15.09
CA VAL A 62 -14.87 38.54 13.74
C VAL A 62 -13.42 38.05 13.80
N ALA A 63 -12.55 38.72 14.55
CA ALA A 63 -11.16 38.31 14.75
C ALA A 63 -11.08 36.90 15.33
N TYR A 64 -11.83 36.61 16.40
CA TYR A 64 -11.92 35.27 16.98
C TYR A 64 -12.39 34.22 15.97
N LYS A 65 -13.41 34.52 15.18
CA LYS A 65 -13.92 33.61 14.15
C LYS A 65 -12.91 33.38 13.04
N VAL A 66 -12.19 34.42 12.62
CA VAL A 66 -11.14 34.34 11.60
C VAL A 66 -9.98 33.50 12.13
N GLU A 67 -9.48 33.75 13.34
CA GLU A 67 -8.43 32.97 13.97
C GLU A 67 -8.82 31.49 14.15
N GLY A 68 -10.05 31.23 14.61
CA GLY A 68 -10.57 29.87 14.71
C GLY A 68 -10.65 29.18 13.34
N SER A 69 -11.05 29.91 12.30
CA SER A 69 -11.13 29.38 10.93
C SER A 69 -9.74 29.14 10.34
N THR A 70 -8.78 30.05 10.53
CA THR A 70 -7.40 29.89 10.04
C THR A 70 -6.69 28.76 10.77
N ALA A 71 -6.90 28.59 12.08
CA ALA A 71 -6.37 27.44 12.83
C ALA A 71 -6.91 26.11 12.29
N LYS A 72 -8.23 26.03 12.02
CA LYS A 72 -8.83 24.84 11.40
C LYS A 72 -8.31 24.60 9.98
N ALA A 73 -8.20 25.65 9.17
CA ALA A 73 -7.67 25.55 7.81
C ALA A 73 -6.22 25.06 7.81
N ASN A 74 -5.36 25.62 8.67
CA ASN A 74 -3.97 25.18 8.82
C ASN A 74 -3.86 23.74 9.30
N ALA A 75 -4.71 23.30 10.23
CA ALA A 75 -4.74 21.91 10.67
C ALA A 75 -5.14 20.95 9.54
N SER A 76 -6.13 21.33 8.73
CA SER A 76 -6.52 20.56 7.54
C SER A 76 -5.43 20.54 6.47
N LEU A 77 -4.74 21.66 6.26
CA LEU A 77 -3.63 21.75 5.31
C LEU A 77 -2.48 20.82 5.71
N LYS A 78 -2.07 20.84 6.99
CA LYS A 78 -1.05 19.89 7.51
C LYS A 78 -1.46 18.43 7.32
N LYS A 79 -2.74 18.11 7.51
CA LYS A 79 -3.25 16.76 7.24
C LYS A 79 -3.14 16.41 5.76
N ALA A 80 -3.49 17.33 4.87
CA ALA A 80 -3.36 17.15 3.43
C ALA A 80 -1.90 16.92 3.00
N GLU A 81 -0.96 17.73 3.50
CA GLU A 81 0.48 17.56 3.26
C GLU A 81 0.96 16.17 3.71
N SER A 82 0.54 15.71 4.90
CA SER A 82 0.90 14.38 5.39
C SER A 82 0.31 13.23 4.56
N ILE A 83 -0.82 13.46 3.88
CA ILE A 83 -1.42 12.50 2.96
C ILE A 83 -0.64 12.50 1.65
N GLU A 84 -0.29 13.67 1.13
CA GLU A 84 0.51 13.82 -0.08
C GLU A 84 1.88 13.14 0.07
N GLU A 85 2.55 13.34 1.20
CA GLU A 85 3.81 12.66 1.53
C GLU A 85 3.66 11.13 1.51
N LYS A 86 2.52 10.60 1.97
CA LYS A 86 2.22 9.15 1.94
C LYS A 86 1.79 8.64 0.57
N ILE A 87 1.22 9.47 -0.29
CA ILE A 87 0.77 9.09 -1.64
C ILE A 87 1.96 8.92 -2.59
N THR A 88 2.98 9.78 -2.51
CA THR A 88 4.15 9.69 -3.40
C THR A 88 4.87 8.33 -3.39
N PRO A 89 5.14 7.65 -2.24
CA PRO A 89 5.73 6.32 -2.24
C PRO A 89 4.74 5.22 -2.68
N ILE A 90 3.43 5.44 -2.52
CA ILE A 90 2.42 4.51 -3.03
C ILE A 90 2.41 4.56 -4.55
N GLU A 91 2.46 5.76 -5.15
CA GLU A 91 2.51 5.93 -6.60
C GLU A 91 3.75 5.25 -7.20
N SER A 92 4.92 5.39 -6.58
CA SER A 92 6.15 4.74 -7.05
C SER A 92 6.10 3.20 -6.91
N LYS A 93 5.50 2.69 -5.83
CA LYS A 93 5.26 1.25 -5.66
C LYS A 93 4.28 0.71 -6.69
N VAL A 94 3.19 1.43 -6.98
CA VAL A 94 2.19 1.04 -8.00
C VAL A 94 2.84 0.99 -9.38
N LYS A 95 3.64 2.01 -9.76
CA LYS A 95 4.40 1.98 -11.02
C LYS A 95 5.36 0.79 -11.11
N SER A 96 6.03 0.46 -10.00
CA SER A 96 6.93 -0.70 -9.95
C SER A 96 6.19 -2.03 -10.08
N ILE A 97 5.01 -2.15 -9.47
CA ILE A 97 4.14 -3.33 -9.59
C ILE A 97 3.66 -3.47 -11.03
N ALA A 98 3.18 -2.40 -11.66
CA ALA A 98 2.74 -2.42 -13.06
C ALA A 98 3.87 -2.89 -14.00
N GLY A 99 5.09 -2.35 -13.83
CA GLY A 99 6.25 -2.80 -14.62
C GLY A 99 6.67 -4.26 -14.35
N ASN A 100 6.45 -4.78 -13.14
CA ASN A 100 6.66 -6.20 -12.84
C ASN A 100 5.58 -7.08 -13.45
N ASP A 101 4.33 -6.62 -13.48
CA ASP A 101 3.21 -7.34 -14.09
C ASP A 101 3.43 -7.53 -15.59
N GLU A 102 3.87 -6.49 -16.31
CA GLU A 102 4.27 -6.59 -17.73
C GLU A 102 5.37 -7.63 -17.94
N LYS A 103 6.41 -7.64 -17.09
CA LYS A 103 7.50 -8.63 -17.16
C LYS A 103 7.01 -10.05 -16.87
N LEU A 104 6.08 -10.20 -15.92
CA LEU A 104 5.48 -11.50 -15.60
C LEU A 104 4.63 -12.01 -16.76
N LEU A 105 3.83 -11.16 -17.40
CA LEU A 105 3.05 -11.52 -18.59
C LEU A 105 3.96 -12.00 -19.73
N LEU A 106 5.06 -11.30 -19.99
CA LEU A 106 6.05 -11.73 -21.00
C LEU A 106 6.65 -13.10 -20.67
N LYS A 107 7.05 -13.32 -19.40
CA LYS A 107 7.58 -14.62 -18.96
C LYS A 107 6.55 -15.74 -19.04
N ILE A 108 5.29 -15.47 -18.69
CA ILE A 108 4.20 -16.44 -18.81
C ILE A 108 3.99 -16.82 -20.28
N ALA A 109 4.00 -15.85 -21.19
CA ALA A 109 3.92 -16.12 -22.63
C ALA A 109 5.10 -16.95 -23.13
N GLU A 110 6.33 -16.64 -22.68
CA GLU A 110 7.51 -17.43 -23.01
C GLU A 110 7.40 -18.87 -22.49
N VAL A 111 6.94 -19.06 -21.25
CA VAL A 111 6.73 -20.41 -20.69
C VAL A 111 5.65 -21.15 -21.47
N ALA A 112 4.54 -20.51 -21.80
CA ALA A 112 3.46 -21.12 -22.58
C ALA A 112 3.96 -21.62 -23.94
N THR A 113 4.76 -20.82 -24.66
CA THR A 113 5.34 -21.25 -25.95
C THR A 113 6.35 -22.40 -25.78
N LYS A 114 7.18 -22.39 -24.73
CA LYS A 114 8.08 -23.52 -24.44
C LYS A 114 7.31 -24.80 -24.13
N THR A 115 6.24 -24.71 -23.34
CA THR A 115 5.38 -25.85 -23.01
C THR A 115 4.71 -26.41 -24.26
N GLN A 116 4.20 -25.55 -25.16
CA GLN A 116 3.63 -25.98 -26.43
C GLN A 116 4.66 -26.70 -27.31
N ASN A 117 5.90 -26.20 -27.38
CA ASN A 117 6.97 -26.86 -28.12
C ASN A 117 7.32 -28.23 -27.51
N ILE A 118 7.33 -28.34 -26.19
CA ILE A 118 7.54 -29.62 -25.49
C ILE A 118 6.41 -30.60 -25.82
N GLU A 119 5.15 -30.15 -25.80
CA GLU A 119 3.99 -30.97 -26.15
C GLU A 119 4.08 -31.52 -27.57
N VAL A 120 4.43 -30.68 -28.55
CA VAL A 120 4.66 -31.12 -29.94
C VAL A 120 5.82 -32.12 -30.01
N SER A 121 6.93 -31.85 -29.32
CA SER A 121 8.07 -32.77 -29.30
C SER A 121 7.70 -34.12 -28.69
N HIS A 122 6.88 -34.13 -27.65
CA HIS A 122 6.39 -35.34 -27.01
C HIS A 122 5.50 -36.15 -27.95
N GLN A 123 4.56 -35.51 -28.65
CA GLN A 123 3.73 -36.17 -29.67
C GLN A 123 4.59 -36.76 -30.80
N THR A 124 5.64 -36.06 -31.24
CA THR A 124 6.56 -36.59 -32.26
C THR A 124 7.40 -37.77 -31.76
N LEU A 125 7.76 -37.80 -30.48
CA LEU A 125 8.46 -38.93 -29.87
C LEU A 125 7.52 -40.13 -29.72
N GLU A 126 6.29 -39.89 -29.27
CA GLU A 126 5.26 -40.92 -29.10
C GLU A 126 4.95 -41.62 -30.44
N THR A 127 4.76 -40.85 -31.52
CA THR A 127 4.58 -41.40 -32.88
C THR A 127 5.79 -42.19 -33.38
N LYS A 128 7.02 -41.75 -33.09
CA LYS A 128 8.24 -42.50 -33.44
C LYS A 128 8.38 -43.79 -32.64
N ILE A 129 8.04 -43.77 -31.35
CA ILE A 129 8.05 -44.95 -30.49
C ILE A 129 7.02 -45.96 -31.00
N ALA A 130 5.79 -45.55 -31.29
CA ALA A 130 4.77 -46.42 -31.87
C ALA A 130 5.21 -47.04 -33.20
N ALA A 131 5.87 -46.26 -34.07
CA ALA A 131 6.42 -46.79 -35.33
C ALA A 131 7.56 -47.81 -35.11
N LEU A 132 8.42 -47.57 -34.12
CA LEU A 132 9.48 -48.52 -33.74
C LEU A 132 8.90 -49.79 -33.13
N GLU A 133 7.89 -49.69 -32.27
CA GLU A 133 7.16 -50.84 -31.73
C GLU A 133 6.56 -51.67 -32.86
N GLU A 134 5.90 -51.04 -33.84
CA GLU A 134 5.34 -51.74 -35.01
C GLU A 134 6.43 -52.42 -35.86
N GLN A 135 7.59 -51.77 -36.05
CA GLN A 135 8.74 -52.37 -36.72
C GLN A 135 9.33 -53.55 -35.93
N MET A 136 9.45 -53.44 -34.61
CA MET A 136 9.91 -54.53 -33.74
C MET A 136 8.93 -55.71 -33.78
N GLN A 137 7.62 -55.44 -33.84
CA GLN A 137 6.60 -56.47 -33.95
C GLN A 137 6.67 -57.19 -35.31
N LYS A 138 6.90 -56.45 -36.40
CA LYS A 138 7.17 -57.04 -37.73
C LYS A 138 8.50 -57.81 -37.79
N LEU A 139 9.53 -57.40 -37.04
CA LEU A 139 10.78 -58.14 -36.89
C LEU A 139 10.62 -59.40 -36.02
N ALA A 140 9.68 -59.40 -35.08
CA ALA A 140 9.29 -60.58 -34.32
C ALA A 140 8.46 -61.58 -35.17
N GLU A 141 7.82 -61.11 -36.25
CA GLU A 141 7.11 -61.93 -37.25
C GLU A 141 8.02 -62.50 -38.36
N VAL A 142 9.35 -62.39 -38.24
CA VAL A 142 10.28 -63.13 -39.11
C VAL A 142 10.02 -64.64 -38.91
N PRO A 143 9.87 -65.45 -39.99
CA PRO A 143 9.48 -66.85 -39.87
C PRO A 143 10.49 -67.58 -38.98
N GLU A 144 9.97 -68.33 -37.99
CA GLU A 144 10.75 -69.22 -37.16
C GLU A 144 11.72 -70.03 -38.03
N ILE A 145 13.00 -69.64 -37.99
CA ILE A 145 14.09 -70.48 -38.46
C ILE A 145 14.00 -71.72 -37.58
N LYS A 146 13.60 -72.85 -38.17
CA LYS A 146 13.60 -74.19 -37.59
C LYS A 146 14.91 -74.40 -36.82
N ARG A 147 14.91 -74.13 -35.52
CA ARG A 147 16.01 -74.52 -34.63
C ARG A 147 15.81 -75.98 -34.30
N GLU A 148 16.87 -76.73 -34.60
CA GLU A 148 16.98 -78.17 -34.40
C GLU A 148 16.43 -78.60 -33.05
N THR A 149 15.67 -79.68 -33.10
CA THR A 149 15.06 -80.36 -31.97
C THR A 149 16.09 -80.65 -30.88
N VAL A 150 15.85 -80.05 -29.72
CA VAL A 150 16.48 -80.37 -28.44
C VAL A 150 16.41 -81.88 -28.19
N ILE A 151 17.57 -82.51 -27.98
CA ILE A 151 17.70 -83.91 -27.60
C ILE A 151 17.02 -84.12 -26.23
N PRO A 152 16.11 -85.10 -26.05
CA PRO A 152 15.55 -85.40 -24.75
C PRO A 152 16.60 -86.11 -23.89
N ILE A 153 17.20 -85.38 -22.95
CA ILE A 153 18.07 -85.95 -21.93
C ILE A 153 17.18 -86.73 -20.94
N ARG A 154 17.35 -88.06 -20.90
CA ARG A 154 16.74 -88.91 -19.87
C ARG A 154 17.35 -88.52 -18.51
N ARG A 155 16.54 -87.96 -17.60
CA ARG A 155 16.93 -87.43 -16.27
C ARG A 155 17.87 -88.37 -15.51
N ASP A 156 17.68 -89.67 -15.64
CA ASP A 156 18.37 -90.67 -14.81
C ASP A 156 19.87 -90.81 -15.13
N LYS A 157 20.31 -90.47 -16.35
CA LYS A 157 21.74 -90.55 -16.74
C LYS A 157 22.53 -89.28 -16.43
N ALA A 158 21.83 -88.15 -16.22
CA ALA A 158 22.46 -86.88 -15.84
C ALA A 158 22.69 -86.79 -14.32
N MET A 159 21.82 -87.41 -13.52
CA MET A 159 21.91 -87.39 -12.05
C MET A 159 22.97 -88.35 -11.49
N SER A 160 23.42 -89.35 -12.25
CA SER A 160 24.46 -90.31 -11.80
C SER A 160 25.90 -89.76 -11.89
N ALA A 161 26.08 -88.61 -12.52
CA ALA A 161 27.39 -87.95 -12.68
C ALA A 161 27.64 -86.84 -11.65
N LEU A 162 26.63 -86.51 -10.85
CA LEU A 162 26.70 -85.46 -9.85
C LEU A 162 27.04 -86.06 -8.48
N THR A 163 27.89 -85.37 -7.73
CA THR A 163 28.18 -85.73 -6.34
C THR A 163 27.01 -85.34 -5.42
N ASP A 164 26.85 -86.02 -4.29
CA ASP A 164 25.70 -85.82 -3.38
C ASP A 164 25.53 -84.34 -2.95
N THR A 165 26.64 -83.60 -2.85
CA THR A 165 26.64 -82.17 -2.52
C THR A 165 26.11 -81.30 -3.66
N GLU A 166 26.39 -81.62 -4.92
CA GLU A 166 25.91 -80.89 -6.10
C GLU A 166 24.41 -81.11 -6.32
N VAL A 167 23.91 -82.31 -6.03
CA VAL A 167 22.48 -82.61 -6.08
C VAL A 167 21.71 -81.77 -5.05
N ILE A 168 22.23 -81.63 -3.83
CA ILE A 168 21.62 -80.81 -2.77
C ILE A 168 21.57 -79.32 -3.17
N VAL A 169 22.63 -78.81 -3.80
CA VAL A 169 22.67 -77.41 -4.25
C VAL A 169 21.65 -77.15 -5.36
N LEU A 170 21.49 -78.08 -6.30
CA LEU A 170 20.49 -77.97 -7.37
C LEU A 170 19.07 -78.08 -6.84
N GLU A 171 18.81 -78.97 -5.89
CA GLU A 171 17.50 -79.08 -5.23
C GLU A 171 17.19 -77.79 -4.45
N MET A 172 18.17 -77.22 -3.76
CA MET A 172 18.01 -75.94 -3.05
C MET A 172 17.65 -74.79 -4.02
N HIS A 173 18.34 -74.67 -5.14
CA HIS A 173 18.00 -73.65 -6.14
C HIS A 173 16.64 -73.88 -6.79
N SER A 174 16.24 -75.14 -6.97
CA SER A 174 14.92 -75.48 -7.51
C SER A 174 13.78 -75.17 -6.53
N ALA A 175 13.98 -75.36 -5.23
CA ALA A 175 12.95 -75.16 -4.22
C ALA A 175 12.90 -73.72 -3.67
N GLU A 176 14.06 -73.08 -3.49
CA GLU A 176 14.21 -71.81 -2.76
C GLU A 176 14.70 -70.65 -3.63
N GLY A 177 15.02 -70.88 -4.92
CA GLY A 177 15.46 -69.85 -5.87
C GLY A 177 16.98 -69.55 -5.84
N PRO A 178 17.44 -68.54 -6.60
CA PRO A 178 18.86 -68.20 -6.66
C PRO A 178 19.35 -67.69 -5.29
N LYS A 179 20.38 -68.33 -4.77
CA LYS A 179 21.02 -68.00 -3.48
C LYS A 179 22.46 -67.57 -3.65
N THR A 180 22.95 -66.78 -2.71
CA THR A 180 24.34 -66.33 -2.71
C THR A 180 25.28 -67.41 -2.16
N ALA A 181 26.50 -67.46 -2.67
CA ALA A 181 27.50 -68.47 -2.31
C ALA A 181 27.74 -68.68 -0.79
N PRO A 182 27.68 -67.64 0.09
CA PRO A 182 27.80 -67.83 1.53
C PRO A 182 26.66 -68.67 2.12
N GLU A 183 25.43 -68.45 1.67
CA GLU A 183 24.22 -69.12 2.18
C GLU A 183 24.20 -70.61 1.84
N ILE A 184 24.78 -70.97 0.69
CA ILE A 184 24.91 -72.37 0.25
C ILE A 184 25.96 -73.08 1.12
N LYS A 185 27.07 -72.41 1.44
CA LYS A 185 28.17 -72.96 2.25
C LYS A 185 27.73 -73.30 3.67
N ASP A 186 26.94 -72.43 4.30
CA ASP A 186 26.48 -72.62 5.68
C ASP A 186 25.57 -73.87 5.83
N ARG A 187 24.86 -74.24 4.77
CA ARG A 187 23.89 -75.35 4.77
C ARG A 187 24.48 -76.68 4.31
N VAL A 188 25.42 -76.66 3.34
CA VAL A 188 26.08 -77.87 2.81
C VAL A 188 27.31 -78.28 3.64
N ARG A 189 27.78 -77.43 4.58
CA ARG A 189 28.86 -77.73 5.55
C ARG A 189 30.06 -78.49 4.95
N LEU A 190 30.60 -77.98 3.86
CA LEU A 190 31.78 -78.56 3.19
C LEU A 190 33.02 -78.47 4.10
N SER A 191 33.60 -79.63 4.44
CA SER A 191 34.92 -79.74 5.04
C SER A 191 36.01 -79.65 3.95
N ARG A 192 37.23 -79.22 4.34
CA ARG A 192 38.36 -78.80 3.48
C ARG A 192 38.93 -79.84 2.50
N GLU A 193 38.28 -80.98 2.25
CA GLU A 193 38.82 -82.07 1.42
C GLU A 193 38.20 -82.18 0.03
N HIS A 194 37.29 -81.28 -0.33
CA HIS A 194 36.68 -81.22 -1.66
C HIS A 194 36.92 -79.83 -2.27
N THR A 195 38.09 -79.65 -2.88
CA THR A 195 38.38 -78.58 -3.86
C THR A 195 38.65 -79.23 -5.20
#